data_AF-A0ABD2FK84-F1
#
_entry.id   AF-A0ABD2FK84-F1
#
_cell.length_a   1.000
_cell.length_b   1.000
_cell.length_c   1.000
_cell.angle_alpha   90.00
_cell.angle_beta   90.00
_cell.angle_gamma   90.00
#
_symmetry.space_group_name_H-M   'P 1'
#
loop_
_entity.id
_entity.type
_entity.pdbx_description
1 polymer ?
#
loop_
_entity_poly.entity_id
_entity_poly.type
_entity_poly.pdbx_seq_one_letter_code
_entity_poly.pdbx_strand_id
1 'polypeptide(L)'
;MDIMKDVKIVPNQSELDREVLASGVEDVLCFVFTSMPKGDIYLDEMADFLKSTKLGSTHEDQWYYCDEVLNTMREKAKMFQGSAKGLKNNSKFRFLITAKTNKNYKGATIYHYKKGRLVTEDFQKPFSVKTITDKRDLIWYAGGLNLDPNYTLYA
;
A
#
# COMPACT_ATOMS: atom_id res chain seq x y z
N MET A 1 6.49 -1.47 17.33
CA MET A 1 5.57 -2.29 16.51
C MET A 1 4.41 -1.48 15.91
N ASP A 2 4.42 -0.13 15.92
CA ASP A 2 3.18 0.65 15.70
C ASP A 2 3.12 1.62 14.50
N ILE A 3 4.09 1.58 13.58
CA ILE A 3 4.19 2.56 12.48
C ILE A 3 2.97 2.54 11.54
N MET A 4 2.32 1.40 11.39
CA MET A 4 1.10 1.31 10.58
C MET A 4 -0.10 2.04 11.22
N LYS A 5 -0.10 2.27 12.54
CA LYS A 5 -1.15 3.07 13.21
C LYS A 5 -1.06 4.55 12.87
N ASP A 6 0.14 5.04 12.55
CA ASP A 6 0.40 6.44 12.20
C ASP A 6 0.19 6.72 10.70
N VAL A 7 -0.04 5.67 9.90
CA VAL A 7 -0.30 5.81 8.46
C VAL A 7 -1.75 6.24 8.25
N LYS A 8 -1.95 7.29 7.46
CA LYS A 8 -3.28 7.82 7.17
C LYS A 8 -4.06 6.86 6.26
N ILE A 9 -5.25 6.48 6.72
CA ILE A 9 -6.25 5.78 5.90
C ILE A 9 -7.06 6.82 5.14
N VAL A 10 -7.14 6.70 3.83
CA VAL A 10 -7.93 7.58 2.96
C VAL A 10 -9.13 6.80 2.41
N PRO A 11 -10.37 7.17 2.78
CA PRO A 11 -11.55 6.35 2.52
C PRO A 11 -12.10 6.49 1.09
N ASN A 12 -11.71 7.54 0.36
CA ASN A 12 -12.23 7.83 -0.98
C ASN A 12 -11.19 8.51 -1.87
N GLN A 13 -11.51 8.58 -3.17
CA GLN A 13 -10.61 9.13 -4.19
C GLN A 13 -10.30 10.62 -3.95
N SER A 14 -11.28 11.43 -3.53
CA SER A 14 -11.05 12.86 -3.29
C SER A 14 -10.06 13.12 -2.16
N GLU A 15 -10.09 12.31 -1.10
CA GLU A 15 -9.12 12.40 -0.02
C GLU A 15 -7.74 11.89 -0.44
N LEU A 16 -7.68 10.82 -1.25
CA LEU A 16 -6.43 10.37 -1.85
C LEU A 16 -5.81 11.47 -2.71
N ASP A 17 -6.59 12.11 -3.59
CA ASP A 17 -6.15 13.19 -4.47
C ASP A 17 -5.61 14.37 -3.67
N ARG A 18 -6.30 14.75 -2.57
CA ARG A 18 -5.84 15.82 -1.68
C ARG A 18 -4.46 15.53 -1.08
N GLU A 19 -4.21 14.30 -0.63
CA GLU A 19 -2.91 13.92 -0.07
C GLU A 19 -1.83 13.82 -1.15
N VAL A 20 -2.18 13.29 -2.33
CA VAL A 20 -1.27 13.09 -3.45
C VAL A 20 -0.85 14.41 -4.10
N LEU A 21 -1.73 15.40 -4.10
CA LEU A 21 -1.51 16.74 -4.68
C LEU A 21 -1.06 17.77 -3.63
N ALA A 22 -0.81 17.35 -2.38
CA ALA A 22 -0.41 18.25 -1.32
C ALA A 22 0.93 18.95 -1.62
N SER A 23 0.98 20.26 -1.37
CA SER A 23 2.20 21.05 -1.59
C SER A 23 3.38 20.50 -0.78
N GLY A 24 4.55 20.39 -1.41
CA GLY A 24 5.78 19.89 -0.78
C GLY A 24 5.90 18.36 -0.72
N VAL A 25 4.85 17.61 -1.07
CA VAL A 25 4.92 16.15 -1.21
C VAL A 25 5.46 15.81 -2.60
N GLU A 26 6.56 15.07 -2.65
CA GLU A 26 7.18 14.62 -3.90
C GLU A 26 6.85 13.17 -4.23
N ASP A 27 6.79 12.30 -3.22
CA ASP A 27 6.60 10.86 -3.40
C ASP A 27 5.53 10.34 -2.42
N VAL A 28 4.59 9.55 -2.95
CA VAL A 28 3.53 8.92 -2.16
C VAL A 28 3.54 7.43 -2.44
N LEU A 29 3.68 6.62 -1.39
CA LEU A 29 3.34 5.21 -1.45
C LEU A 29 1.97 4.99 -0.83
N CYS A 30 1.07 4.35 -1.57
CA CYS A 30 -0.27 4.04 -1.10
C CYS A 30 -0.47 2.53 -1.13
N PHE A 31 -0.68 1.91 0.03
CA PHE A 31 -1.08 0.51 0.10
C PHE A 31 -2.58 0.42 -0.25
N VAL A 32 -2.90 -0.23 -1.36
CA VAL A 32 -4.24 -0.29 -1.94
C VAL A 32 -4.79 -1.70 -1.81
N PHE A 33 -5.90 -1.86 -1.09
CA PHE A 33 -6.71 -3.08 -1.16
C PHE A 33 -7.52 -3.05 -2.46
N THR A 34 -7.27 -4.03 -3.33
CA THR A 34 -7.74 -4.01 -4.72
C THR A 34 -8.89 -4.96 -5.01
N SER A 35 -9.12 -5.94 -4.13
CA SER A 35 -10.16 -6.96 -4.30
C SER A 35 -11.29 -6.85 -3.27
N MET A 36 -11.63 -5.63 -2.85
CA MET A 36 -12.77 -5.44 -1.94
C MET A 36 -14.08 -5.74 -2.69
N PRO A 37 -14.91 -6.68 -2.19
CA PRO A 37 -16.20 -6.99 -2.81
C PRO A 37 -17.11 -5.76 -2.85
N LYS A 38 -17.87 -5.61 -3.94
CA LYS A 38 -18.88 -4.53 -4.04
C LYS A 38 -20.16 -4.79 -3.23
N GLY A 39 -20.29 -5.98 -2.67
CA GLY A 39 -21.40 -6.42 -1.83
C GLY A 39 -21.20 -7.87 -1.43
N ASP A 40 -22.09 -8.38 -0.58
CA ASP A 40 -22.08 -9.77 -0.13
C ASP A 40 -23.29 -10.49 -0.74
N ILE A 41 -23.05 -11.63 -1.39
CA ILE A 41 -24.09 -12.41 -2.09
C ILE A 41 -25.15 -12.90 -1.11
N TYR A 42 -24.74 -13.34 0.08
CA TYR A 42 -25.69 -13.80 1.09
C TYR A 42 -26.53 -12.65 1.62
N LEU A 43 -25.97 -11.44 1.73
CA LEU A 43 -26.76 -10.26 2.09
C LEU A 43 -27.80 -9.90 1.00
N ASP A 44 -27.47 -10.08 -0.28
CA ASP A 44 -28.44 -9.88 -1.36
C ASP A 44 -29.51 -10.98 -1.37
N GLU A 45 -29.18 -12.24 -1.08
CA GLU A 45 -30.14 -13.33 -0.92
C GLU A 45 -31.08 -13.08 0.27
N MET A 46 -30.54 -12.59 1.39
CA MET A 46 -31.35 -12.17 2.54
C MET A 46 -32.25 -11.00 2.18
N ALA A 47 -31.77 -10.04 1.39
CA ALA A 47 -32.59 -8.93 0.92
C ALA A 47 -33.74 -9.41 0.01
N ASP A 48 -33.50 -10.39 -0.86
CA ASP A 48 -34.55 -11.06 -1.64
C ASP A 48 -35.60 -11.69 -0.74
N PHE A 49 -35.16 -12.50 0.23
CA PHE A 49 -36.05 -13.18 1.16
C PHE A 49 -36.92 -12.19 1.96
N LEU A 50 -36.31 -11.10 2.44
CA LEU A 50 -36.99 -10.04 3.19
C LEU A 50 -37.73 -9.04 2.29
N LYS A 51 -37.65 -9.18 0.96
CA LYS A 51 -38.19 -8.23 -0.04
C LYS A 51 -37.72 -6.78 0.19
N SER A 52 -36.45 -6.62 0.57
CA SER A 52 -35.82 -5.31 0.79
C SER A 52 -34.90 -4.92 -0.37
N THR A 53 -34.36 -3.70 -0.32
CA THR A 53 -33.45 -3.20 -1.34
C THR A 53 -32.09 -3.90 -1.26
N LYS A 54 -31.66 -4.50 -2.37
CA LYS A 54 -30.32 -5.07 -2.53
C LYS A 54 -29.25 -4.01 -2.65
N LEU A 55 -28.04 -4.35 -2.20
CA LEU A 55 -26.86 -3.51 -2.44
C LEU A 55 -26.23 -3.78 -3.81
N GLY A 56 -26.44 -4.97 -4.38
CA GLY A 56 -25.85 -5.34 -5.66
C GLY A 56 -24.44 -5.89 -5.48
N SER A 57 -24.38 -7.16 -5.12
CA SER A 57 -23.17 -7.96 -5.00
C SER A 57 -22.66 -8.41 -6.36
N THR A 58 -21.35 -8.62 -6.41
CA THR A 58 -20.65 -9.24 -7.54
C THR A 58 -20.15 -10.61 -7.10
N HIS A 59 -20.29 -11.62 -7.95
CA HIS A 59 -19.55 -12.88 -7.79
C HIS A 59 -18.07 -12.60 -8.00
N GLU A 60 -17.40 -12.22 -6.92
CA GLU A 60 -15.95 -12.05 -6.89
C GLU A 60 -15.30 -13.32 -6.35
N ASP A 61 -14.15 -13.68 -6.93
CA ASP A 61 -13.32 -14.76 -6.42
C ASP A 61 -13.07 -14.57 -4.92
N GLN A 62 -13.20 -15.64 -4.15
CA GLN A 62 -12.89 -15.66 -2.71
C GLN A 62 -11.38 -15.63 -2.47
N TRP A 63 -10.74 -14.57 -2.94
CA TRP A 63 -9.29 -14.36 -2.87
C TRP A 63 -8.74 -14.44 -1.44
N TYR A 64 -9.58 -14.15 -0.45
CA TYR A 64 -9.23 -14.17 0.97
C TYR A 64 -9.05 -15.59 1.54
N TYR A 65 -9.42 -16.65 0.81
CA TYR A 65 -9.05 -18.03 1.13
C TYR A 65 -7.79 -18.52 0.38
N CYS A 66 -7.22 -17.71 -0.51
CA CYS A 66 -6.05 -18.09 -1.28
C CYS A 66 -4.76 -17.73 -0.52
N ASP A 67 -4.04 -18.74 -0.04
CA ASP A 67 -2.79 -18.55 0.71
C ASP A 67 -1.74 -17.77 -0.09
N GLU A 68 -1.64 -18.00 -1.40
CA GLU A 68 -0.72 -17.27 -2.27
C GLU A 68 -1.01 -15.76 -2.25
N VAL A 69 -2.28 -15.37 -2.43
CA VAL A 69 -2.72 -13.98 -2.37
C VAL A 69 -2.42 -13.37 -0.99
N LEU A 70 -2.76 -14.08 0.09
CA LEU A 70 -2.50 -13.62 1.45
C LEU A 70 -1.01 -13.45 1.73
N ASN A 71 -0.16 -14.35 1.22
CA ASN A 71 1.29 -14.26 1.39
C ASN A 71 1.87 -13.06 0.62
N THR A 72 1.49 -12.87 -0.64
CA THR A 72 1.90 -11.69 -1.41
C THR A 72 1.46 -10.38 -0.73
N MET A 73 0.24 -10.33 -0.18
CA MET A 73 -0.23 -9.16 0.58
C MET A 73 0.62 -8.89 1.81
N ARG A 74 0.97 -9.93 2.59
CA ARG A 74 1.84 -9.79 3.77
C ARG A 74 3.23 -9.30 3.38
N GLU A 75 3.78 -9.77 2.27
CA GLU A 75 5.08 -9.32 1.76
C GLU A 75 5.04 -7.84 1.37
N LYS A 76 4.02 -7.42 0.61
CA LYS A 76 3.83 -6.00 0.27
C LYS A 76 3.62 -5.16 1.53
N ALA A 77 2.84 -5.62 2.50
CA ALA A 77 2.63 -4.91 3.76
C ALA A 77 3.95 -4.71 4.54
N LYS A 78 4.81 -5.74 4.60
CA LYS A 78 6.14 -5.65 5.21
C LYS A 78 7.03 -4.64 4.47
N MET A 79 7.03 -4.67 3.14
CA MET A 79 7.79 -3.71 2.33
C MET A 79 7.31 -2.27 2.56
N PHE A 80 6.00 -2.05 2.51
CA PHE A 80 5.37 -0.76 2.78
C PHE A 80 5.72 -0.24 4.18
N GLN A 81 5.60 -1.09 5.20
CA GLN A 81 5.97 -0.75 6.57
C GLN A 81 7.45 -0.39 6.70
N GLY A 82 8.33 -1.14 6.03
CA GLY A 82 9.77 -0.86 5.98
C GLY A 82 10.06 0.52 5.40
N SER A 83 9.45 0.87 4.27
CA SER A 83 9.58 2.20 3.65
C SER A 83 9.02 3.30 4.54
N ALA A 84 7.82 3.10 5.10
CA ALA A 84 7.19 4.06 6.01
C ALA A 84 8.07 4.34 7.23
N LYS A 85 8.68 3.29 7.80
CA LYS A 85 9.61 3.41 8.92
C LYS A 85 10.88 4.17 8.55
N GLY A 86 11.48 3.84 7.41
CA GLY A 86 12.74 4.44 6.96
C GLY A 86 12.61 5.92 6.59
N LEU A 87 11.43 6.32 6.09
CA LEU A 87 11.20 7.66 5.54
C LEU A 87 10.24 8.52 6.37
N LYS A 88 9.85 8.07 7.57
CA LYS A 88 8.88 8.77 8.45
C LYS A 88 9.21 10.25 8.73
N ASN A 89 10.48 10.62 8.75
CA ASN A 89 10.94 11.98 9.08
C ASN A 89 11.12 12.86 7.83
N ASN A 90 10.89 12.32 6.63
CA ASN A 90 11.05 13.06 5.39
C ASN A 90 9.69 13.57 4.91
N SER A 91 9.45 14.87 5.06
CA SER A 91 8.18 15.52 4.70
C SER A 91 7.83 15.44 3.21
N LYS A 92 8.81 15.13 2.35
CA LYS A 92 8.59 14.90 0.91
C LYS A 92 7.90 13.57 0.62
N PHE A 93 7.91 12.64 1.57
CA PHE A 93 7.29 11.32 1.44
C PHE A 93 5.97 11.26 2.20
N ARG A 94 4.97 10.63 1.59
CA ARG A 94 3.69 10.32 2.23
C ARG A 94 3.39 8.84 2.10
N PHE A 95 2.83 8.27 3.16
CA PHE A 95 2.39 6.89 3.22
C PHE A 95 0.90 6.88 3.51
N LEU A 96 0.14 6.17 2.69
CA LEU A 96 -1.32 6.13 2.75
C LEU A 96 -1.83 4.69 2.66
N ILE A 97 -3.04 4.44 3.15
CA ILE A 97 -3.77 3.19 2.97
C ILE A 97 -5.13 3.52 2.37
N THR A 98 -5.57 2.78 1.35
CA THR A 98 -6.90 2.94 0.76
C THR A 98 -7.47 1.62 0.25
N ALA A 99 -8.75 1.63 -0.09
CA ALA A 99 -9.39 0.56 -0.83
C ALA A 99 -9.88 1.12 -2.17
N LYS A 100 -9.44 0.50 -3.27
CA LYS A 100 -9.83 0.87 -4.63
C LYS A 100 -9.75 -0.36 -5.51
N THR A 101 -10.86 -0.72 -6.13
CA THR A 101 -10.92 -1.90 -7.00
C THR A 101 -9.90 -1.79 -8.14
N ASN A 102 -9.08 -2.83 -8.29
CA ASN A 102 -8.19 -3.00 -9.45
C ASN A 102 -8.16 -4.48 -9.82
N LYS A 103 -8.58 -4.81 -11.05
CA LYS A 103 -8.66 -6.19 -11.54
C LYS A 103 -7.28 -6.78 -11.92
N ASN A 104 -6.27 -5.95 -12.09
CA ASN A 104 -4.93 -6.37 -12.48
C ASN A 104 -4.15 -7.01 -11.32
N TYR A 105 -4.51 -6.68 -10.06
CA TYR A 105 -3.81 -7.15 -8.87
C TYR A 105 -4.82 -7.68 -7.86
N LYS A 106 -4.68 -8.95 -7.47
CA LYS A 106 -5.58 -9.59 -6.50
C LYS A 106 -5.10 -9.34 -5.06
N GLY A 107 -6.04 -9.09 -4.15
CA GLY A 107 -5.77 -8.80 -2.74
C GLY A 107 -5.39 -7.33 -2.50
N ALA A 108 -4.09 -7.03 -2.56
CA ALA A 108 -3.57 -5.68 -2.40
C ALA A 108 -2.26 -5.45 -3.16
N THR A 109 -2.00 -4.18 -3.48
CA THR A 109 -0.77 -3.71 -4.11
C THR A 109 -0.31 -2.37 -3.53
N ILE A 110 0.83 -1.84 -3.99
CA ILE A 110 1.32 -0.53 -3.56
C ILE A 110 1.39 0.38 -4.78
N TYR A 111 0.65 1.47 -4.76
CA TYR A 111 0.71 2.49 -5.79
C TYR A 111 1.81 3.48 -5.44
N HIS A 112 2.54 3.96 -6.46
CA HIS A 112 3.51 5.04 -6.30
C HIS A 112 3.07 6.25 -7.12
N TYR A 113 2.93 7.37 -6.43
CA TYR A 113 2.72 8.67 -7.05
C TYR A 113 3.97 9.53 -6.89
N LYS A 114 4.36 10.21 -7.96
CA LYS A 114 5.46 11.17 -7.98
C LYS A 114 4.95 12.51 -8.46
N LYS A 115 5.11 13.55 -7.64
CA LYS A 115 4.63 14.93 -7.88
C LYS A 115 3.18 14.95 -8.35
N GLY A 116 2.32 14.23 -7.62
CA GLY A 116 0.89 14.17 -7.92
C GLY A 116 0.47 13.21 -9.04
N ARG A 117 1.40 12.56 -9.73
CA ARG A 117 1.09 11.67 -10.87
C ARG A 117 1.37 10.22 -10.52
N LEU A 118 0.45 9.33 -10.89
CA LEU A 118 0.64 7.88 -10.73
C LEU A 118 1.78 7.40 -11.65
N VAL A 119 2.81 6.79 -11.07
CA VAL A 119 3.96 6.24 -11.79
C VAL A 119 3.79 4.74 -12.02
N THR A 120 3.34 4.01 -10.99
CA THR A 120 3.05 2.57 -11.07
C THR A 120 1.96 2.17 -10.09
N GLU A 121 1.18 1.15 -10.45
CA GLU A 121 0.20 0.49 -9.60
C GLU A 121 0.77 -0.73 -8.84
N ASP A 122 1.99 -1.15 -9.19
CA ASP A 122 2.72 -2.19 -8.49
C ASP A 122 4.14 -1.74 -8.20
N PHE A 123 4.27 -0.86 -7.21
CA PHE A 123 5.56 -0.45 -6.70
C PHE A 123 6.25 -1.65 -6.08
N GLN A 124 7.38 -2.00 -6.68
CA GLN A 124 8.38 -2.87 -6.12
C GLN A 124 9.57 -2.00 -5.72
N LYS A 125 10.31 -2.41 -4.68
CA LYS A 125 11.49 -1.67 -4.21
C LYS A 125 12.37 -1.30 -5.42
N PRO A 126 12.90 -0.06 -5.51
CA PRO A 126 13.76 0.31 -6.63
C PRO A 126 14.93 -0.68 -6.71
N PHE A 127 15.41 -0.87 -7.93
CA PHE A 127 16.34 -1.89 -8.46
C PHE A 127 17.58 -2.21 -7.60
N SER A 128 18.44 -3.12 -8.07
CA SER A 128 19.75 -3.34 -7.43
C SER A 128 20.51 -2.02 -7.29
N VAL A 129 21.19 -1.80 -6.15
CA VAL A 129 21.97 -0.57 -5.88
C VAL A 129 22.96 -0.24 -7.02
N LYS A 130 23.39 -1.28 -7.75
CA LYS A 130 24.30 -1.20 -8.91
C LYS A 130 23.75 -0.43 -10.12
N THR A 131 22.43 -0.24 -10.24
CA THR A 131 21.80 0.42 -11.41
C THR A 131 21.28 1.84 -11.10
N ILE A 132 21.52 2.36 -9.89
CA ILE A 132 21.07 3.69 -9.49
C ILE A 132 21.93 4.75 -10.18
N THR A 133 21.30 5.54 -11.05
CA THR A 133 21.98 6.66 -11.74
C THR A 133 21.59 8.02 -11.14
N ASP A 134 20.40 8.15 -10.56
CA ASP A 134 19.98 9.35 -9.82
C ASP A 134 20.26 9.19 -8.32
N LYS A 135 21.08 10.09 -7.76
CA LYS A 135 21.39 10.12 -6.31
C LYS A 135 20.13 10.23 -5.44
N ARG A 136 19.01 10.73 -5.99
CA ARG A 136 17.73 10.82 -5.27
C ARG A 136 17.12 9.45 -5.00
N ASP A 137 17.38 8.45 -5.84
CA ASP A 137 16.82 7.10 -5.65
C ASP A 137 17.50 6.35 -4.49
N LEU A 138 18.69 6.79 -4.05
CA LEU A 138 19.38 6.26 -2.88
C LEU A 138 18.57 6.44 -1.58
N ILE A 139 17.66 7.42 -1.54
CA ILE A 139 16.86 7.69 -0.34
C ILE A 139 15.94 6.53 0.02
N TRP A 140 15.53 5.72 -0.97
CA TRP A 140 14.75 4.51 -0.76
C TRP A 140 15.54 3.38 -0.08
N TYR A 141 16.86 3.49 0.02
CA TYR A 141 17.76 2.53 0.68
C TYR A 141 18.31 3.06 2.01
N ALA A 142 18.09 4.33 2.33
CA ALA A 142 18.58 4.94 3.56
C ALA A 142 17.89 4.35 4.83
N GLY A 143 16.75 3.68 4.66
CA GLY A 143 16.06 2.99 5.75
C GLY A 143 16.67 1.63 6.06
N GLY A 144 17.66 1.56 6.95
CA GLY A 144 18.06 0.28 7.55
C GLY A 144 19.50 0.09 8.03
N LEU A 145 20.32 1.12 8.23
CA LEU A 145 21.59 0.94 8.94
C LEU A 145 21.32 0.83 10.46
N ASN A 146 20.86 -0.34 10.91
CA ASN A 146 21.14 -0.75 12.27
C ASN A 146 22.55 -1.34 12.25
N LEU A 147 23.49 -0.69 12.94
CA LEU A 147 24.75 -1.33 13.29
C LEU A 147 24.41 -2.63 14.04
N ASP A 148 24.87 -3.76 13.52
CA ASP A 148 24.81 -5.03 14.25
C ASP A 148 25.73 -4.90 15.48
N PRO A 149 25.19 -5.04 16.71
CA PRO A 149 25.99 -4.91 17.91
C PRO A 149 27.12 -5.96 18.01
N ASN A 150 27.09 -7.02 17.20
CA ASN A 150 28.13 -8.06 17.21
C ASN A 150 29.44 -7.65 16.50
N TYR A 151 29.51 -6.44 15.92
CA TYR A 151 30.75 -5.89 15.36
C TYR A 151 31.47 -4.90 16.29
N THR A 152 31.20 -4.89 17.60
CA THR A 152 32.15 -4.34 18.58
C THR A 152 33.16 -5.40 18.99
N LEU A 153 34.07 -5.76 18.08
CA LEU A 153 35.26 -6.56 18.42
C LEU A 153 36.42 -5.60 18.74
N TYR A 154 36.84 -5.66 20.00
CA TYR A 154 38.16 -5.33 20.56
C TYR A 154 38.84 -4.02 20.12
N ALA A 155 38.81 -3.03 21.02
CA ALA A 155 39.86 -2.03 21.17
C ALA A 155 40.34 -2.03 22.62
#